data_AF-A0A6A5VZP6-F1
#
_entry.id   AF-A0A6A5VZP6-F1
#
_cell.length_a   1.000
_cell.length_b   1.000
_cell.length_c   1.000
_cell.angle_alpha   90.00
_cell.angle_beta   90.00
_cell.angle_gamma   90.00
#
_symmetry.space_group_name_H-M   'P 1'
#
loop_
_entity.id
_entity.type
_entity.pdbx_description
1 polymer ?
#
loop_
_entity_poly.entity_id
_entity_poly.type
_entity_poly.pdbx_seq_one_letter_code
_entity_poly.pdbx_strand_id
1 'polypeptide(L)'
;AHAHIATLYYISTSPATLAALTLSLRHFSRSLELNKSYLRGFYGLKLAAQKLLPLLSSAAPSTAAAKRQAAADEEDTSPPKLETVKKLEELATTKLGEIVRNYASGKKGWTGYDEAEVIAARELLDREGKVER
;
A
#
# COMPACT_ATOMS: atom_id res chain seq x y z
N ALA A 1 4.68 10.65 10.61
CA ALA A 1 5.78 9.71 10.91
C ALA A 1 5.65 8.40 10.13
N HIS A 2 4.61 7.57 10.35
CA HIS A 2 4.55 6.22 9.77
C HIS A 2 4.60 6.12 8.24
N ALA A 3 3.95 7.01 7.47
CA ALA A 3 4.01 6.92 6.01
C ALA A 3 5.42 7.18 5.42
N HIS A 4 6.25 7.98 6.10
CA HIS A 4 7.64 8.17 5.66
C HIS A 4 8.46 6.90 5.90
N ILE A 5 8.30 6.28 7.07
CA ILE A 5 8.90 4.98 7.38
C ILE A 5 8.43 3.91 6.39
N ALA A 6 7.13 3.86 6.11
CA ALA A 6 6.54 2.97 5.11
C ALA A 6 7.17 3.16 3.72
N THR A 7 7.42 4.42 3.35
CA THR A 7 8.09 4.78 2.10
C THR A 7 9.54 4.32 2.11
N LEU A 8 10.28 4.49 3.21
CA LEU A 8 11.66 3.99 3.35
C LEU A 8 11.74 2.48 3.15
N TYR A 9 10.86 1.72 3.79
CA TYR A 9 10.77 0.29 3.56
C TYR A 9 10.44 -0.01 2.10
N TYR A 10 9.46 0.66 1.51
CA TYR A 10 9.07 0.47 0.12
C TYR A 10 10.22 0.74 -0.89
N ILE A 11 10.99 1.81 -0.71
CA ILE A 11 12.10 2.15 -1.61
C ILE A 11 13.32 1.23 -1.38
N SER A 12 13.53 0.75 -0.15
CA SER A 12 14.60 -0.20 0.17
C SER A 12 14.38 -1.59 -0.44
N THR A 13 13.20 -1.84 -1.04
CA THR A 13 12.81 -3.12 -1.61
C THR A 13 13.49 -3.43 -2.96
N SER A 14 14.78 -3.14 -3.11
CA SER A 14 15.59 -3.49 -4.28
C SER A 14 16.73 -4.44 -3.86
N PRO A 15 16.62 -5.77 -4.08
CA PRO A 15 15.52 -6.50 -4.72
C PRO A 15 14.26 -6.60 -3.84
N ALA A 16 13.11 -6.91 -4.45
CA ALA A 16 11.82 -6.94 -3.77
C ALA A 16 11.74 -8.08 -2.73
N THR A 17 11.94 -7.77 -1.46
CA THR A 17 11.79 -8.71 -0.34
C THR A 17 10.37 -8.67 0.25
N LEU A 18 9.86 -9.85 0.57
CA LEU A 18 8.55 -10.04 1.21
C LEU A 18 8.47 -9.29 2.55
N ALA A 19 9.57 -9.29 3.32
CA ALA A 19 9.66 -8.64 4.62
C ALA A 19 9.56 -7.10 4.51
N ALA A 20 10.31 -6.46 3.61
CA ALA A 20 10.26 -5.00 3.45
C ALA A 20 8.89 -4.53 2.94
N LEU A 21 8.26 -5.26 2.02
CA LEU A 21 6.90 -4.95 1.58
C LEU A 21 5.87 -5.13 2.69
N THR A 22 6.03 -6.15 3.54
CA THR A 22 5.17 -6.37 4.70
C THR A 22 5.26 -5.20 5.69
N LEU A 23 6.47 -4.77 6.04
CA LEU A 23 6.69 -3.63 6.94
C LEU A 23 6.16 -2.32 6.33
N SER A 24 6.40 -2.11 5.03
CA SER A 24 5.85 -0.97 4.30
C SER A 24 4.32 -0.94 4.38
N LEU A 25 3.65 -2.06 4.08
CA LEU A 25 2.21 -2.20 4.16
C LEU A 25 1.67 -1.87 5.57
N ARG A 26 2.30 -2.43 6.62
CA ARG A 26 1.90 -2.19 8.02
C ARG A 26 2.01 -0.72 8.41
N HIS A 27 3.11 -0.07 8.05
CA HIS A 27 3.29 1.35 8.36
C HIS A 27 2.35 2.27 7.56
N PHE A 28 2.03 1.92 6.30
CA PHE A 28 0.98 2.64 5.58
C PHE A 28 -0.38 2.47 6.25
N SER A 29 -0.77 1.25 6.62
CA SER A 29 -2.00 0.99 7.38
C SER A 29 -2.05 1.79 8.67
N ARG A 30 -0.96 1.80 9.46
CA ARG A 30 -0.88 2.58 10.69
C ARG A 30 -1.01 4.08 10.44
N SER A 31 -0.47 4.59 9.33
CA SER A 31 -0.63 6.01 8.96
C SER A 31 -2.08 6.37 8.68
N LEU A 32 -2.87 5.45 8.14
CA LEU A 32 -4.29 5.64 7.80
C LEU A 32 -5.23 5.50 9.00
N GLU A 33 -4.86 4.68 9.99
CA GLU A 33 -5.55 4.65 11.28
C GLU A 33 -5.48 6.00 12.00
N LEU A 34 -4.33 6.68 11.89
CA LEU A 34 -4.10 8.00 12.47
C LEU A 34 -4.74 9.13 11.64
N ASN A 35 -4.75 8.99 10.30
CA ASN A 35 -5.37 9.96 9.41
C ASN A 35 -6.06 9.26 8.22
N LYS A 36 -7.38 9.12 8.32
CA LYS A 36 -8.24 8.48 7.31
C LYS A 36 -8.43 9.30 6.03
N SER A 37 -7.92 10.53 5.99
CA SER A 37 -7.94 11.42 4.82
C SER A 37 -6.55 11.56 4.21
N TYR A 38 -5.59 10.71 4.56
CA TYR A 38 -4.23 10.87 4.07
C TYR A 38 -4.02 10.23 2.70
N LEU A 39 -4.11 11.04 1.64
CA LEU A 39 -3.99 10.61 0.24
C LEU A 39 -2.72 9.79 0.00
N ARG A 40 -1.56 10.32 0.38
CA ARG A 40 -0.27 9.62 0.22
C ARG A 40 -0.20 8.29 0.96
N GLY A 41 -0.91 8.17 2.09
CA GLY A 41 -1.07 6.91 2.82
C GLY A 41 -1.79 5.85 2.00
N PHE A 42 -2.93 6.19 1.39
CA PHE A 42 -3.67 5.27 0.52
C PHE A 42 -2.91 4.94 -0.76
N TYR A 43 -2.25 5.94 -1.35
CA TYR A 43 -1.41 5.74 -2.54
C TYR A 43 -0.30 4.71 -2.28
N GLY A 44 0.43 4.88 -1.19
CA GLY A 44 1.48 3.95 -0.78
C GLY A 44 0.94 2.57 -0.42
N LEU A 45 -0.20 2.50 0.27
CA LEU A 45 -0.85 1.23 0.61
C LEU A 45 -1.19 0.41 -0.65
N LYS A 46 -1.78 1.05 -1.67
CA LYS A 46 -2.11 0.41 -2.94
C LYS A 46 -0.85 -0.12 -3.64
N LEU A 47 0.20 0.70 -3.76
CA LEU A 47 1.46 0.30 -4.40
C LEU A 47 2.15 -0.86 -3.68
N ALA A 48 2.19 -0.83 -2.35
CA ALA A 48 2.78 -1.90 -1.56
C ALA A 48 1.97 -3.20 -1.71
N ALA A 49 0.64 -3.12 -1.64
CA ALA A 49 -0.24 -4.26 -1.81
C ALA A 49 -0.12 -4.90 -3.20
N GLN A 50 -0.13 -4.10 -4.28
CA GLN A 50 0.03 -4.60 -5.65
C GLN A 50 1.34 -5.36 -5.87
N LYS A 51 2.45 -4.91 -5.24
CA LYS A 51 3.73 -5.63 -5.30
C LYS A 51 3.75 -6.89 -4.42
N LEU A 52 3.02 -6.88 -3.31
CA LEU A 52 3.00 -7.97 -2.35
C LEU A 52 2.12 -9.15 -2.80
N LEU A 53 1.02 -8.89 -3.51
CA LEU A 53 0.08 -9.92 -3.97
C LEU A 53 0.71 -11.02 -4.83
N PRO A 54 1.55 -10.72 -5.85
CA PRO A 54 2.25 -11.75 -6.61
C PRO A 54 3.20 -12.60 -5.76
N LEU A 55 3.90 -11.97 -4.80
CA LEU A 55 4.85 -12.67 -3.93
C LEU A 55 4.13 -13.65 -2.98
N LEU A 56 2.97 -13.24 -2.44
CA LEU A 56 2.15 -14.10 -1.59
C LEU A 56 1.46 -15.22 -2.38
N SER A 57 1.13 -14.98 -3.66
CA SER A 57 0.47 -15.98 -4.51
C SER A 57 1.45 -17.02 -5.08
N SER A 58 2.70 -16.62 -5.33
CA SER A 58 3.77 -17.51 -5.81
C SER A 58 4.48 -18.26 -4.69
N ALA A 59 4.39 -17.79 -3.45
CA ALA A 59 4.95 -18.49 -2.30
C ALA A 59 4.09 -19.72 -1.97
N ALA A 60 4.45 -20.89 -2.51
CA ALA A 60 4.03 -22.16 -1.93
C ALA A 60 4.39 -22.19 -0.44
N PRO A 61 3.61 -22.86 0.43
CA PRO A 61 3.85 -22.88 1.88
C PRO A 61 5.09 -23.74 2.18
N SER A 62 6.28 -23.21 1.91
CA SER A 62 7.55 -23.83 2.25
C SER A 62 8.08 -23.17 3.52
N THR A 63 7.70 -23.78 4.64
CA THR A 63 8.00 -23.46 6.04
C THR A 63 9.49 -23.51 6.42
N ALA A 64 10.43 -23.39 5.48
CA ALA A 64 11.87 -23.57 5.73
C ALA A 64 12.74 -22.35 5.41
N ALA A 65 12.38 -21.53 4.42
CA ALA A 65 13.21 -20.37 4.04
C ALA A 65 12.97 -19.13 4.92
N ALA A 66 11.73 -18.93 5.39
CA ALA A 66 11.34 -17.80 6.22
C ALA A 66 11.96 -17.82 7.63
N LYS A 67 12.34 -19.01 8.14
CA LYS A 67 12.82 -19.18 9.52
C LYS A 67 14.26 -18.69 9.74
N ARG A 68 15.07 -18.52 8.69
CA ARG A 68 16.47 -18.08 8.83
C ARG A 68 16.67 -16.57 8.89
N GLN A 69 15.67 -15.78 8.49
CA GLN A 69 15.70 -14.31 8.60
C GLN A 69 14.92 -13.79 9.81
N ALA A 70 14.24 -14.67 10.55
CA ALA A 70 13.33 -14.34 11.64
C ALA A 70 14.01 -14.11 13.00
N ALA A 71 15.31 -14.36 13.16
CA ALA A 71 15.92 -14.42 14.50
C ALA A 71 16.15 -13.07 15.23
N ALA A 72 15.53 -11.97 14.80
CA ALA A 72 15.71 -10.67 15.47
C ALA A 72 14.44 -9.81 15.71
N ASP A 73 13.28 -10.08 15.08
CA ASP A 73 12.06 -9.23 15.21
C ASP A 73 10.78 -9.99 14.81
N GLU A 74 10.51 -11.14 15.44
CA GLU A 74 9.57 -12.17 14.93
C GLU A 74 8.10 -11.76 14.74
N GLU A 75 7.58 -10.72 15.40
CA GLU A 75 6.19 -10.30 15.18
C GLU A 75 6.02 -9.33 13.99
N ASP A 76 7.00 -8.48 13.69
CA ASP A 76 6.78 -7.38 12.76
C ASP A 76 6.97 -7.75 11.27
N THR A 77 7.61 -8.89 11.00
CA THR A 77 7.97 -9.30 9.62
C THR A 77 7.19 -10.51 9.10
N SER A 78 6.23 -11.04 9.88
CA SER A 78 5.41 -12.17 9.45
C SER A 78 4.55 -11.80 8.23
N PRO A 79 4.56 -12.60 7.14
CA PRO A 79 3.80 -12.29 5.94
C PRO A 79 2.30 -12.19 6.22
N PRO A 80 1.60 -11.16 5.73
CA PRO A 80 0.17 -11.01 5.94
C PRO A 80 -0.61 -12.03 5.08
N LYS A 81 -1.84 -12.33 5.50
CA LYS A 81 -2.74 -13.21 4.73
C LYS A 81 -3.05 -12.58 3.37
N LEU A 82 -3.04 -13.39 2.31
CA LEU A 82 -3.34 -12.95 0.94
C LEU A 82 -4.68 -12.19 0.85
N GLU A 83 -5.73 -12.72 1.49
CA GLU A 83 -7.06 -12.09 1.51
C GLU A 83 -7.06 -10.71 2.18
N THR A 84 -6.27 -10.53 3.24
CA THR A 84 -6.12 -9.24 3.91
C THR A 84 -5.47 -8.22 2.98
N VAL A 85 -4.42 -8.62 2.25
CA VAL A 85 -3.74 -7.73 1.31
C VAL A 85 -4.67 -7.33 0.16
N LYS A 86 -5.49 -8.26 -0.36
CA LYS A 86 -6.50 -7.95 -1.39
C LYS A 86 -7.51 -6.92 -0.90
N LYS A 87 -8.05 -7.08 0.32
CA LYS A 87 -9.01 -6.12 0.90
C LYS A 87 -8.38 -4.74 1.14
N LEU A 88 -7.12 -4.69 1.55
CA LEU A 88 -6.40 -3.43 1.75
C LEU A 88 -6.15 -2.70 0.43
N GLU A 89 -5.81 -3.45 -0.63
CA GLU A 89 -5.68 -2.95 -1.99
C GLU A 89 -7.01 -2.33 -2.47
N GLU A 90 -8.11 -3.07 -2.37
CA GLU A 90 -9.45 -2.63 -2.76
C GLU A 90 -9.90 -1.38 -1.99
N LEU A 91 -9.64 -1.34 -0.68
CA LEU A 91 -9.92 -0.20 0.18
C LEU A 91 -9.14 1.04 -0.27
N ALA A 92 -7.85 0.89 -0.55
CA ALA A 92 -7.02 1.98 -1.03
C ALA A 92 -7.51 2.51 -2.39
N THR A 93 -7.83 1.61 -3.31
CA THR A 93 -8.40 1.93 -4.63
C THR A 93 -9.69 2.74 -4.50
N THR A 94 -10.62 2.26 -3.68
CA THR A 94 -11.91 2.93 -3.44
C THR A 94 -11.70 4.33 -2.88
N LYS A 95 -10.80 4.48 -1.90
CA LYS A 95 -10.54 5.77 -1.24
C LYS A 95 -9.82 6.77 -2.12
N LEU A 96 -8.84 6.34 -2.91
CA LEU A 96 -8.21 7.21 -3.91
C LEU A 96 -9.22 7.68 -4.95
N GLY A 97 -10.11 6.80 -5.43
CA GLY A 97 -11.18 7.18 -6.34
C GLY A 97 -12.19 8.16 -5.74
N GLU A 98 -12.50 8.04 -4.46
CA GLU A 98 -13.32 9.01 -3.73
C GLU A 98 -12.64 10.38 -3.64
N ILE A 99 -11.36 10.42 -3.25
CA ILE A 99 -10.57 11.66 -3.14
C ILE A 99 -10.51 12.37 -4.49
N VAL A 100 -10.10 11.67 -5.55
CA VAL A 100 -9.94 12.23 -6.90
C VAL A 100 -11.27 12.83 -7.41
N ARG A 101 -12.40 12.11 -7.24
CA ARG A 101 -13.72 12.60 -7.70
C ARG A 101 -14.21 13.81 -6.91
N ASN A 102 -14.09 13.79 -5.59
CA ASN A 102 -14.55 14.89 -4.75
C ASN A 102 -13.65 16.13 -4.89
N TYR A 103 -12.34 15.95 -5.06
CA TYR A 103 -11.40 17.04 -5.37
C TYR A 103 -11.76 17.69 -6.73
N ALA A 104 -11.92 16.88 -7.78
CA ALA A 104 -12.23 17.38 -9.13
C ALA A 104 -13.57 18.13 -9.22
N SER A 105 -14.55 17.77 -8.38
CA SER A 105 -15.83 18.47 -8.30
C SER A 105 -15.80 19.73 -7.42
N GLY A 106 -14.65 20.06 -6.82
CA GLY A 106 -14.52 21.22 -5.93
C GLY A 106 -15.37 21.10 -4.66
N LYS A 107 -15.70 19.88 -4.23
CA LYS A 107 -16.60 19.65 -3.09
C LYS A 107 -16.00 20.27 -1.82
N LYS A 108 -16.79 21.06 -1.10
CA LYS A 108 -16.37 21.68 0.16
C LYS A 108 -15.80 20.63 1.12
N GLY A 109 -14.60 20.89 1.65
CA GLY A 109 -13.88 19.97 2.53
C GLY A 109 -12.99 18.93 1.82
N TRP A 110 -12.96 18.92 0.49
CA TRP A 110 -12.13 18.02 -0.32
C TRP A 110 -11.09 18.73 -1.18
N THR A 111 -10.95 20.05 -1.05
CA THR A 111 -10.04 20.87 -1.86
C THR A 111 -8.65 21.06 -1.22
N GLY A 112 -8.42 20.48 -0.03
CA GLY A 112 -7.17 20.65 0.73
C GLY A 112 -6.04 19.69 0.35
N TYR A 113 -6.22 18.87 -0.70
CA TYR A 113 -5.19 17.97 -1.20
C TYR A 113 -4.23 18.72 -2.12
N ASP A 114 -2.98 18.26 -2.16
CA ASP A 114 -2.01 18.73 -3.14
C ASP A 114 -2.40 18.25 -4.54
N GLU A 115 -2.39 19.17 -5.52
CA GLU A 115 -2.84 18.88 -6.88
C GLU A 115 -1.98 17.81 -7.55
N ALA A 116 -0.66 17.83 -7.34
CA ALA A 116 0.24 16.84 -7.92
C ALA A 116 0.00 15.45 -7.33
N GLU A 117 -0.30 15.36 -6.02
CA GLU A 117 -0.70 14.10 -5.39
C GLU A 117 -2.02 13.55 -5.95
N VAL A 118 -3.01 14.42 -6.21
CA VAL A 118 -4.29 14.02 -6.81
C VAL A 118 -4.11 13.53 -8.24
N ILE A 119 -3.27 14.20 -9.05
CA ILE A 119 -2.92 13.76 -10.41
C ILE A 119 -2.23 12.40 -10.36
N ALA A 120 -1.24 12.22 -9.49
CA ALA A 120 -0.54 10.94 -9.35
C ALA A 120 -1.49 9.80 -8.95
N ALA A 121 -2.43 10.07 -8.03
CA ALA A 121 -3.46 9.11 -7.64
C ALA A 121 -4.40 8.76 -8.81
N ARG A 122 -4.81 9.76 -9.61
CA ARG A 122 -5.61 9.54 -10.83
C ARG A 122 -4.87 8.66 -11.82
N GLU A 123 -3.60 8.95 -12.10
CA GLU A 123 -2.79 8.13 -13.00
C GLU A 123 -2.64 6.69 -12.50
N LEU A 124 -2.44 6.49 -11.19
CA LEU A 124 -2.32 5.16 -10.61
C LEU A 124 -3.60 4.33 -10.83
N LEU A 125 -4.78 4.94 -10.67
CA LEU A 125 -6.07 4.28 -10.92
C LEU A 125 -6.29 4.02 -12.42
N ASP A 126 -5.94 4.98 -13.29
CA ASP A 126 -6.14 4.86 -14.74
C ASP A 126 -5.22 3.78 -15.37
N ARG A 127 -4.01 3.58 -14.83
CA ARG A 127 -3.10 2.52 -15.28
C ARG A 127 -3.67 1.12 -15.05
N GLU A 128 -4.34 0.91 -13.92
CA GLU A 128 -4.96 -0.37 -13.58
C GLU A 128 -6.19 -0.67 -14.44
N GLY A 129 -7.08 0.31 -14.62
CA GLY A 129 -8.26 0.15 -15.48
C GLY A 129 -7.93 -0.10 -16.96
N LYS A 130 -6.68 0.14 -17.39
CA LYS A 130 -6.16 -0.23 -18.71
C LYS A 130 -5.55 -1.64 -18.77
N VAL A 131 -5.12 -2.19 -17.64
CA VAL A 131 -4.58 -3.56 -17.55
C VAL A 131 -5.70 -4.60 -17.49
N GLU A 132 -6.88 -4.23 -16.97
CA GLU A 132 -8.07 -5.09 -16.91
C GLU A 132 -8.97 -5.05 -18.16
N ARG A 133 -8.58 -4.34 -19.24
CA ARG A 133 -9.37 -4.19 -20.48
C ARG A 133 -8.70 -4.83 -21.69
#